data_AF-A0AAD3H9G8-F1
#
_entry.id   AF-A0AAD3H9G8-F1
#
_cell.length_a   1.000
_cell.length_b   1.000
_cell.length_c   1.000
_cell.angle_alpha   90.00
_cell.angle_beta   90.00
_cell.angle_gamma   90.00
#
_symmetry.space_group_name_H-M   'P 1'
#
loop_
_entity.id
_entity.type
_entity.pdbx_description
1 polymer ?
#
loop_
_entity_poly.entity_id
_entity_poly.type
_entity_poly.pdbx_seq_one_letter_code
_entity_poly.pdbx_strand_id
1 'polypeptide(L)'
;MIRYILYTFALFCIAASNASSFTEPHDHQGIVSPFTPGDPKIPLDSKALSILAQGKPYQTQIQSGTGGRGLVVQDVDAPTDIVWGRILDYDNYSNMVPKTVESKNYNVVHVKSKSKSDPLDQIIYTRMKVGFPVLKLEFFIKHLYYPELNSLTWTLDYSKKSDFNDSCGFWYVVPHPDDSLKTRLFYSVEVALFDWVPKFVVDFMSTKALTDATAWVKKFSEKEFEKQGGRAKFEIAVVDVASTQTNVKDTKAKKGLLKKLLSGVTLGAYDIIKKKEEEKLKKIAEEEAERKRVEEEARLKAEEEAKKKIFVSWTRIAMASSIFVLGIYNIHLGLSG
;
A
#
# COMPACT_ATOMS: atom_id res chain seq x y z
N MET A 1 -52.83 -6.83 13.20
CA MET A 1 -51.75 -7.82 12.98
C MET A 1 -50.60 -7.27 12.12
N ILE A 2 -50.87 -6.58 11.00
CA ILE A 2 -49.83 -6.02 10.09
C ILE A 2 -48.94 -4.95 10.74
N ARG A 3 -49.46 -4.14 11.68
CA ARG A 3 -48.66 -3.15 12.43
C ARG A 3 -47.62 -3.74 13.38
N TYR A 4 -47.81 -4.98 13.84
CA TYR A 4 -46.85 -5.65 14.73
C TYR A 4 -45.68 -6.30 13.95
N ILE A 5 -45.87 -6.63 12.67
CA ILE A 5 -44.84 -7.24 11.80
C ILE A 5 -43.79 -6.21 11.35
N LEU A 6 -44.17 -4.94 11.20
CA LEU A 6 -43.24 -3.84 10.89
C LEU A 6 -42.34 -3.43 12.08
N TYR A 7 -42.82 -3.59 13.32
CA TYR A 7 -42.01 -3.29 14.51
C TYR A 7 -41.01 -4.40 14.85
N THR A 8 -41.33 -5.68 14.58
CA THR A 8 -40.37 -6.78 14.77
C THR A 8 -39.27 -6.82 13.72
N PHE A 9 -39.53 -6.37 12.47
CA PHE A 9 -38.47 -6.27 11.47
C PHE A 9 -37.49 -5.09 11.72
N ALA A 10 -37.96 -4.01 12.35
CA ALA A 10 -37.11 -2.88 12.74
C ALA A 10 -36.23 -3.19 13.98
N LEU A 11 -36.65 -4.08 14.87
CA LEU A 11 -35.88 -4.48 16.05
C LEU A 11 -34.86 -5.59 15.79
N PHE A 12 -34.97 -6.34 14.68
CA PHE A 12 -33.99 -7.37 14.31
C PHE A 12 -32.72 -6.79 13.64
N CYS A 13 -32.72 -5.52 13.26
CA CYS A 13 -31.59 -4.85 12.60
C CYS A 13 -30.64 -4.11 13.56
N ILE A 14 -30.85 -4.18 14.89
CA ILE A 14 -30.04 -3.46 15.89
C ILE A 14 -29.37 -4.46 16.87
N ALA A 15 -28.97 -5.63 16.38
CA ALA A 15 -27.80 -6.29 16.94
C ALA A 15 -26.60 -5.76 16.16
N ALA A 16 -26.24 -4.50 16.39
CA ALA A 16 -24.92 -4.00 16.04
C ALA A 16 -23.93 -4.73 16.94
N SER A 17 -23.62 -5.99 16.60
CA SER A 17 -22.42 -6.66 17.09
C SER A 17 -21.29 -5.67 16.84
N ASN A 18 -20.67 -5.18 17.92
CA ASN A 18 -19.44 -4.40 17.80
C ASN A 18 -18.45 -5.31 17.04
N ALA A 19 -18.26 -5.05 15.75
CA ALA A 19 -17.46 -5.92 14.89
C ALA A 19 -15.98 -5.91 15.31
N SER A 20 -15.57 -4.91 16.10
CA SER A 20 -14.27 -4.77 16.73
C SER A 20 -14.36 -4.78 18.25
N SER A 21 -13.32 -5.28 18.90
CA SER A 21 -13.25 -5.42 20.35
C SER A 21 -11.80 -5.39 20.83
N PHE A 22 -11.55 -4.61 21.89
CA PHE A 22 -10.23 -4.53 22.52
C PHE A 22 -9.93 -5.74 23.44
N THR A 23 -10.93 -6.56 23.75
CA THR A 23 -10.81 -7.67 24.72
C THR A 23 -10.98 -9.04 24.09
N GLU A 24 -11.54 -9.12 22.88
CA GLU A 24 -11.72 -10.37 22.16
C GLU A 24 -10.62 -10.55 21.12
N PRO A 25 -10.10 -11.78 20.92
CA PRO A 25 -9.18 -12.05 19.82
C PRO A 25 -9.88 -11.95 18.47
N HIS A 26 -9.09 -11.79 17.41
CA HIS A 26 -9.60 -11.90 16.04
C HIS A 26 -9.97 -13.35 15.73
N ASP A 27 -10.90 -13.55 14.79
CA ASP A 27 -11.47 -14.87 14.46
C ASP A 27 -10.43 -15.80 13.79
N HIS A 28 -9.28 -15.25 13.36
CA HIS A 28 -8.15 -16.00 12.81
C HIS A 28 -6.80 -15.33 13.15
N GLN A 29 -5.69 -15.97 12.78
CA GLN A 29 -4.31 -15.50 13.03
C GLN A 29 -3.56 -15.06 11.75
N GLY A 30 -4.31 -14.63 10.75
CA GLY A 30 -3.80 -14.19 9.45
C GLY A 30 -4.16 -15.17 8.35
N ILE A 31 -4.95 -14.69 7.40
CA ILE A 31 -5.30 -15.37 6.15
C ILE A 31 -4.49 -14.83 4.97
N VAL A 32 -3.94 -13.62 5.11
CA VAL A 32 -3.04 -12.99 4.15
C VAL A 32 -1.59 -13.18 4.61
N SER A 33 -0.72 -13.61 3.69
CA SER A 33 0.71 -13.80 4.00
C SER A 33 1.40 -12.49 4.43
N PRO A 34 2.08 -12.43 5.58
CA PRO A 34 2.81 -11.23 5.99
C PRO A 34 3.93 -10.85 5.00
N PHE A 35 4.30 -9.57 4.98
CA PHE A 35 5.45 -9.10 4.20
C PHE A 35 6.77 -9.40 4.90
N THR A 36 7.81 -9.65 4.10
CA THR A 36 9.19 -9.72 4.59
C THR A 36 9.79 -8.31 4.62
N PRO A 37 10.43 -7.88 5.72
CA PRO A 37 11.03 -6.56 5.79
C PRO A 37 12.24 -6.41 4.86
N GLY A 38 12.49 -5.18 4.43
CA GLY A 38 13.63 -4.79 3.60
C GLY A 38 13.25 -4.44 2.16
N ASP A 39 14.25 -4.44 1.28
CA ASP A 39 14.10 -4.05 -0.12
C ASP A 39 13.14 -5.00 -0.85
N PRO A 40 12.03 -4.49 -1.45
CA PRO A 40 11.10 -5.32 -2.20
C PRO A 40 11.67 -5.80 -3.55
N LYS A 41 12.88 -5.38 -3.93
CA LYS A 41 13.62 -5.75 -5.15
C LYS A 41 12.83 -5.51 -6.45
N ILE A 42 12.08 -4.40 -6.48
CA ILE A 42 11.26 -4.05 -7.63
C ILE A 42 12.10 -3.24 -8.63
N PRO A 43 12.31 -3.76 -9.86
CA PRO A 43 13.00 -3.00 -10.89
C PRO A 43 12.14 -1.82 -11.33
N LEU A 44 12.72 -0.62 -11.35
CA LEU A 44 12.08 0.58 -11.89
C LEU A 44 12.60 0.81 -13.30
N ASP A 45 11.75 0.54 -14.29
CA ASP A 45 12.07 0.77 -15.70
C ASP A 45 12.04 2.26 -16.06
N SER A 46 12.42 2.59 -17.30
CA SER A 46 12.44 3.98 -17.78
C SER A 46 11.07 4.68 -17.69
N LYS A 47 9.97 3.92 -17.80
CA LYS A 47 8.61 4.47 -17.70
C LYS A 47 8.29 4.83 -16.24
N ALA A 48 8.61 3.95 -15.29
CA ALA A 48 8.47 4.21 -13.86
C ALA A 48 9.28 5.43 -13.45
N LEU A 49 10.56 5.50 -13.85
CA LEU A 49 11.43 6.65 -13.56
C LEU A 49 10.89 7.95 -14.17
N SER A 50 10.33 7.92 -15.39
CA SER A 50 9.71 9.08 -16.01
C SER A 50 8.45 9.56 -15.26
N ILE A 51 7.62 8.64 -14.76
CA ILE A 51 6.44 8.96 -13.94
C ILE A 51 6.86 9.60 -12.62
N LEU A 52 7.85 9.00 -11.94
CA LEU A 52 8.38 9.51 -10.67
C LEU A 52 9.04 10.88 -10.82
N ALA A 53 9.79 11.11 -11.90
CA ALA A 53 10.40 12.40 -12.21
C ALA A 53 9.38 13.54 -12.42
N GLN A 54 8.13 13.21 -12.78
CA GLN A 54 7.02 14.17 -12.85
C GLN A 54 6.36 14.43 -11.48
N GLY A 55 6.90 13.84 -10.41
CA GLY A 55 6.33 13.90 -9.05
C GLY A 55 5.10 13.00 -8.85
N LYS A 56 4.75 12.16 -9.83
CA LYS A 56 3.58 11.28 -9.77
C LYS A 56 3.93 9.92 -9.15
N PRO A 57 2.98 9.27 -8.45
CA PRO A 57 3.19 7.93 -7.95
C PRO A 57 3.23 6.93 -9.10
N TYR A 58 4.20 6.02 -9.08
CA TYR A 58 4.24 4.85 -9.96
C TYR A 58 3.55 3.67 -9.27
N GLN A 59 2.58 3.06 -9.94
CA GLN A 59 1.86 1.88 -9.42
C GLN A 59 2.23 0.65 -10.22
N THR A 60 2.47 -0.45 -9.51
CA THR A 60 2.73 -1.77 -10.09
C THR A 60 2.16 -2.86 -9.17
N GLN A 61 2.41 -4.12 -9.51
CA GLN A 61 2.06 -5.26 -8.66
C GLN A 61 3.30 -6.09 -8.37
N ILE A 62 3.39 -6.60 -7.15
CA ILE A 62 4.35 -7.65 -6.78
C ILE A 62 3.62 -8.98 -6.77
N GLN A 63 4.23 -10.01 -7.36
CA GLN A 63 3.65 -11.34 -7.37
C GLN A 63 3.82 -11.98 -5.98
N SER A 64 2.72 -12.46 -5.39
CA SER A 64 2.73 -13.08 -4.07
C SER A 64 1.83 -14.33 -4.09
N GLY A 65 2.45 -15.50 -4.16
CA GLY A 65 1.73 -16.78 -4.19
C GLY A 65 0.76 -16.87 -5.36
N THR A 66 -0.54 -17.02 -5.06
CA THR A 66 -1.62 -17.18 -6.05
C THR A 66 -2.20 -15.86 -6.56
N GLY A 67 -1.68 -14.70 -6.14
CA GLY A 67 -2.20 -13.38 -6.53
C GLY A 67 -1.12 -12.30 -6.68
N GLY A 68 -1.56 -11.10 -7.06
CA GLY A 68 -0.72 -9.90 -7.13
C GLY A 68 -1.09 -8.92 -6.03
N ARG A 69 -0.10 -8.31 -5.37
CA ARG A 69 -0.28 -7.21 -4.40
C ARG A 69 0.06 -5.89 -5.05
N GLY A 70 -0.81 -4.89 -4.91
CA GLY A 70 -0.52 -3.55 -5.41
C GLY A 70 0.65 -2.92 -4.66
N LEU A 71 1.57 -2.29 -5.40
CA LEU A 71 2.72 -1.57 -4.86
C LEU A 71 2.78 -0.18 -5.49
N VAL A 72 3.04 0.82 -4.66
CA VAL A 72 3.23 2.21 -5.07
C VAL A 72 4.63 2.67 -4.72
N VAL A 73 5.26 3.35 -5.66
CA VAL A 73 6.51 4.06 -5.48
C VAL A 73 6.24 5.55 -5.62
N GLN A 74 6.80 6.35 -4.71
CA GLN A 74 6.65 7.80 -4.71
C GLN A 74 7.97 8.46 -4.29
N ASP A 75 8.41 9.45 -5.05
CA ASP A 75 9.52 10.31 -4.62
C ASP A 75 8.98 11.48 -3.79
N VAL A 76 9.63 11.73 -2.65
CA VAL A 76 9.27 12.74 -1.65
C VAL A 76 10.44 13.71 -1.52
N ASP A 77 10.15 15.01 -1.61
CA ASP A 77 11.14 16.08 -1.52
C ASP A 77 11.48 16.40 -0.05
N ALA A 78 11.85 15.36 0.69
CA ALA A 78 12.33 15.43 2.08
C ALA A 78 13.31 14.28 2.38
N PRO A 79 14.28 14.49 3.29
CA PRO A 79 15.14 13.44 3.86
C PRO A 79 14.38 12.28 4.51
N THR A 80 15.02 11.10 4.57
CA THR A 80 14.38 9.86 5.04
C THR A 80 13.98 9.91 6.51
N ASP A 81 14.74 10.61 7.35
CA ASP A 81 14.43 10.79 8.77
C ASP A 81 13.14 11.60 8.98
N ILE A 82 12.91 12.63 8.16
CA ILE A 82 11.65 13.39 8.17
C ILE A 82 10.49 12.52 7.70
N VAL A 83 10.70 11.74 6.64
CA VAL A 83 9.67 10.82 6.11
C VAL A 83 9.28 9.76 7.15
N TRP A 84 10.26 9.11 7.78
CA TRP A 84 10.01 8.18 8.89
C TRP A 84 9.31 8.87 10.06
N GLY A 85 9.72 10.10 10.39
CA GLY A 85 9.07 10.91 11.42
C GLY A 85 7.62 11.27 11.12
N ARG A 86 7.12 11.13 9.89
CA ARG A 86 5.70 11.22 9.56
C ARG A 86 5.00 9.87 9.58
N ILE A 87 5.65 8.81 9.09
CA ILE A 87 5.12 7.43 9.10
C ILE A 87 4.97 6.89 10.53
N LEU A 88 5.83 7.28 11.47
CA LEU A 88 5.80 6.79 12.85
C LEU A 88 4.96 7.68 13.79
N ASP A 89 4.44 8.80 13.31
CA ASP A 89 3.62 9.76 14.09
C ASP A 89 2.15 9.34 14.15
N TYR A 90 1.92 8.09 14.58
CA TYR A 90 0.59 7.46 14.61
C TYR A 90 -0.45 8.26 15.37
N ASP A 91 -0.06 8.90 16.47
CA ASP A 91 -0.96 9.69 17.32
C ASP A 91 -1.52 10.93 16.62
N ASN A 92 -0.88 11.37 15.53
CA ASN A 92 -1.26 12.54 14.75
C ASN A 92 -1.92 12.18 13.41
N TYR A 93 -2.15 10.89 13.13
CA TYR A 93 -2.71 10.44 11.86
C TYR A 93 -4.09 11.04 11.55
N SER A 94 -4.92 11.33 12.55
CA SER A 94 -6.22 12.00 12.33
C SER A 94 -6.10 13.38 11.68
N ASN A 95 -4.93 14.02 11.77
CA ASN A 95 -4.66 15.33 11.16
C ASN A 95 -3.97 15.22 9.78
N MET A 96 -3.45 14.03 9.44
CA MET A 96 -2.62 13.83 8.24
C MET A 96 -3.22 12.85 7.23
N VAL A 97 -3.74 11.74 7.71
CA VAL A 97 -4.16 10.60 6.89
C VAL A 97 -5.63 10.75 6.52
N PRO A 98 -5.98 10.76 5.22
CA PRO A 98 -7.37 10.84 4.78
C PRO A 98 -8.24 9.77 5.45
N LYS A 99 -9.46 10.17 5.84
CA LYS A 99 -10.47 9.31 6.48
C LYS A 99 -10.11 8.78 7.87
N THR A 100 -8.92 9.04 8.41
CA THR A 100 -8.61 8.67 9.79
C THR A 100 -9.32 9.59 10.76
N VAL A 101 -10.14 9.00 11.63
CA VAL A 101 -10.90 9.72 12.66
C VAL A 101 -10.13 9.73 13.98
N GLU A 102 -9.49 8.62 14.33
CA GLU A 102 -8.71 8.45 15.54
C GLU A 102 -7.56 7.49 15.26
N SER A 103 -6.41 7.74 15.85
CA SER A 103 -5.27 6.83 15.81
C SER A 103 -4.46 7.02 17.08
N LYS A 104 -4.10 5.92 17.74
CA LYS A 104 -3.38 5.97 19.01
C LYS A 104 -2.55 4.70 19.20
N ASN A 105 -1.28 4.87 19.55
CA ASN A 105 -0.48 3.77 20.05
C ASN A 105 -0.94 3.38 21.45
N TYR A 106 -1.29 2.11 21.65
CA TYR A 106 -1.69 1.58 22.96
C TYR A 106 -0.61 0.71 23.60
N ASN A 107 0.39 0.26 22.83
CA ASN A 107 1.58 -0.39 23.36
C ASN A 107 2.76 -0.20 22.40
N VAL A 108 3.96 0.05 22.93
CA VAL A 108 5.20 0.14 22.16
C VAL A 108 6.26 -0.66 22.89
N VAL A 109 6.78 -1.70 22.24
CA VAL A 109 7.80 -2.59 22.81
C VAL A 109 9.10 -2.37 22.07
N HIS A 110 10.14 -1.94 22.78
CA HIS A 110 11.49 -1.88 22.24
C HIS A 110 12.15 -3.24 22.38
N VAL A 111 12.57 -3.81 21.26
CA VAL A 111 13.19 -5.12 21.17
C VAL A 111 14.69 -4.91 21.11
N LYS A 112 15.41 -5.49 22.07
CA LYS A 112 16.87 -5.61 21.93
C LYS A 112 17.13 -6.65 20.85
N SER A 113 17.57 -6.21 19.67
CA SER A 113 17.93 -7.13 18.58
C SER A 113 18.86 -8.22 19.10
N LYS A 114 18.49 -9.48 18.86
CA LYS A 114 19.20 -10.66 19.36
C LYS A 114 20.34 -11.07 18.43
N SER A 115 20.37 -10.55 17.20
CA SER A 115 21.30 -10.94 16.14
C SER A 115 21.21 -9.98 14.95
N LYS A 116 22.30 -9.83 14.21
CA LYS A 116 22.30 -9.15 12.89
C LYS A 116 21.32 -9.77 11.89
N SER A 117 20.91 -11.02 12.10
CA SER A 117 19.93 -11.72 11.25
C SER A 117 18.48 -11.32 11.52
N ASP A 118 18.19 -10.69 12.66
CA ASP A 118 16.87 -10.16 13.01
C ASP A 118 17.02 -8.75 13.61
N PRO A 119 17.09 -7.72 12.75
CA PRO A 119 17.31 -6.35 13.17
C PRO A 119 16.00 -5.66 13.60
N LEU A 120 15.02 -6.42 14.10
CA LEU A 120 13.80 -5.85 14.69
C LEU A 120 14.17 -4.97 15.88
N ASP A 121 13.74 -3.71 15.82
CA ASP A 121 13.99 -2.71 16.86
C ASP A 121 12.74 -2.46 17.71
N GLN A 122 11.57 -2.34 17.08
CA GLN A 122 10.33 -1.98 17.76
C GLN A 122 9.11 -2.76 17.27
N ILE A 123 8.24 -3.09 18.21
CA ILE A 123 6.88 -3.56 17.94
C ILE A 123 5.90 -2.48 18.40
N ILE A 124 5.12 -1.93 17.48
CA ILE A 124 4.22 -0.81 17.74
C ILE A 124 2.79 -1.27 17.53
N TYR A 125 1.99 -1.20 18.59
CA TYR A 125 0.59 -1.58 18.57
C TYR A 125 -0.29 -0.34 18.52
N THR A 126 -1.09 -0.24 17.46
CA THR A 126 -1.87 0.97 17.16
C THR A 126 -3.34 0.61 17.01
N ARG A 127 -4.19 1.40 17.65
CA ARG A 127 -5.63 1.42 17.41
C ARG A 127 -5.91 2.46 16.35
N MET A 128 -6.64 2.10 15.30
CA MET A 128 -7.05 3.01 14.24
C MET A 128 -8.56 2.99 14.07
N LYS A 129 -9.13 4.17 13.81
CA LYS A 129 -10.51 4.33 13.36
C LYS A 129 -10.54 5.13 12.08
N VAL A 130 -11.20 4.59 11.06
CA VAL A 130 -11.46 5.28 9.80
C VAL A 130 -12.95 5.53 9.62
N GLY A 131 -13.28 6.66 9.03
CA GLY A 131 -14.65 7.15 8.86
C GLY A 131 -15.04 7.22 7.40
N PHE A 132 -16.15 6.57 7.08
CA PHE A 132 -16.87 6.67 5.83
C PHE A 132 -18.26 7.28 6.08
N PRO A 133 -18.97 7.77 5.06
CA PRO A 133 -20.38 8.12 5.22
C PRO A 133 -21.12 6.94 5.88
N VAL A 134 -21.84 7.21 6.97
CA VAL A 134 -22.64 6.26 7.76
C VAL A 134 -21.92 5.04 8.35
N LEU A 135 -20.59 4.95 8.25
CA LEU A 135 -19.81 3.80 8.73
C LEU A 135 -18.49 4.26 9.35
N LYS A 136 -18.14 3.70 10.50
CA LYS A 136 -16.80 3.80 11.08
C LYS A 136 -16.25 2.39 11.20
N LEU A 137 -15.00 2.21 10.78
CA LEU A 137 -14.29 0.95 10.91
C LEU A 137 -13.15 1.15 11.90
N GLU A 138 -13.07 0.28 12.88
CA GLU A 138 -12.04 0.23 13.91
C GLU A 138 -11.23 -1.05 13.77
N PHE A 139 -9.90 -0.91 13.84
CA PHE A 139 -8.98 -2.02 13.69
C PHE A 139 -7.70 -1.80 14.49
N PHE A 140 -7.03 -2.89 14.79
CA PHE A 140 -5.83 -2.92 15.62
C PHE A 140 -4.68 -3.49 14.80
N ILE A 141 -3.57 -2.77 14.77
CA ILE A 141 -2.41 -3.11 13.94
C ILE A 141 -1.22 -3.41 14.86
N LYS A 142 -0.47 -4.45 14.50
CA LYS A 142 0.86 -4.75 15.03
C LYS A 142 1.90 -4.42 13.97
N HIS A 143 2.66 -3.37 14.19
CA HIS A 143 3.77 -2.97 13.32
C HIS A 143 5.08 -3.54 13.84
N LEU A 144 5.95 -3.91 12.92
CA LEU A 144 7.32 -4.36 13.15
C LEU A 144 8.26 -3.39 12.44
N TYR A 145 9.04 -2.64 13.20
CA TYR A 145 9.94 -1.61 12.68
C TYR A 145 11.40 -2.09 12.64
N TYR A 146 11.99 -2.02 11.45
CA TYR A 146 13.33 -2.47 11.13
C TYR A 146 14.15 -1.30 10.56
N PRO A 147 14.66 -0.38 11.41
CA PRO A 147 15.39 0.79 10.96
C PRO A 147 16.64 0.43 10.15
N GLU A 148 17.37 -0.62 10.53
CA GLU A 148 18.56 -1.07 9.78
C GLU A 148 18.24 -1.57 8.36
N LEU A 149 17.00 -2.04 8.15
CA LEU A 149 16.51 -2.48 6.84
C LEU A 149 15.70 -1.41 6.12
N ASN A 150 15.63 -0.18 6.66
CA ASN A 150 14.81 0.90 6.14
C ASN A 150 13.36 0.46 5.88
N SER A 151 12.80 -0.36 6.77
CA SER A 151 11.52 -1.02 6.54
C SER A 151 10.64 -1.06 7.77
N LEU A 152 9.33 -1.03 7.53
CA LEU A 152 8.29 -1.29 8.51
C LEU A 152 7.29 -2.25 7.88
N THR A 153 6.95 -3.34 8.55
CA THR A 153 5.88 -4.25 8.12
C THR A 153 4.77 -4.25 9.14
N TRP A 154 3.57 -4.68 8.76
CA TRP A 154 2.49 -4.87 9.72
C TRP A 154 1.56 -6.02 9.36
N THR A 155 0.86 -6.47 10.40
CA THR A 155 -0.35 -7.30 10.34
C THR A 155 -1.42 -6.69 11.24
N LEU A 156 -2.63 -7.23 11.25
CA LEU A 156 -3.53 -6.99 12.37
C LEU A 156 -2.89 -7.49 13.68
N ASP A 157 -3.24 -6.84 14.79
CA ASP A 157 -3.06 -7.46 16.11
C ASP A 157 -4.18 -8.46 16.35
N TYR A 158 -3.91 -9.73 16.07
CA TYR A 158 -4.89 -10.80 16.22
C TYR A 158 -5.27 -11.11 17.68
N SER A 159 -4.63 -10.47 18.68
CA SER A 159 -5.09 -10.49 20.07
C SER A 159 -6.28 -9.56 20.33
N LYS A 160 -6.69 -8.79 19.31
CA LYS A 160 -7.81 -7.86 19.30
C LYS A 160 -8.69 -8.13 18.09
N LYS A 161 -10.00 -7.95 18.23
CA LYS A 161 -10.95 -8.12 17.13
C LYS A 161 -11.04 -6.83 16.33
N SER A 162 -10.88 -6.91 15.01
CA SER A 162 -10.87 -5.76 14.09
C SER A 162 -12.03 -5.85 13.11
N ASP A 163 -12.51 -4.71 12.61
CA ASP A 163 -13.55 -4.65 11.57
C ASP A 163 -13.02 -5.05 10.18
N PHE A 164 -11.71 -5.19 10.02
CA PHE A 164 -11.10 -5.81 8.85
C PHE A 164 -11.00 -7.32 9.07
N ASN A 165 -11.29 -8.08 8.01
CA ASN A 165 -11.06 -9.52 8.04
C ASN A 165 -9.55 -9.76 8.17
N ASP A 166 -8.75 -9.15 7.31
CA ASP A 166 -7.29 -9.17 7.49
C ASP A 166 -6.62 -7.93 6.88
N SER A 167 -5.40 -7.65 7.33
CA SER A 167 -4.57 -6.65 6.70
C SER A 167 -3.10 -6.91 6.98
N CYS A 168 -2.29 -6.84 5.92
CA CYS A 168 -0.84 -6.75 6.05
C CYS A 168 -0.28 -5.75 5.05
N GLY A 169 0.90 -5.22 5.33
CA GLY A 169 1.55 -4.30 4.42
C GLY A 169 2.99 -4.02 4.81
N PHE A 170 3.62 -3.17 4.01
CA PHE A 170 4.94 -2.65 4.33
C PHE A 170 5.18 -1.25 3.80
N TRP A 171 6.10 -0.58 4.48
CA TRP A 171 6.83 0.60 4.04
C TRP A 171 8.29 0.23 3.82
N TYR A 172 8.89 0.76 2.77
CA TYR A 172 10.34 0.76 2.58
C TYR A 172 10.77 2.15 2.11
N VAL A 173 11.74 2.75 2.81
CA VAL A 173 12.03 4.18 2.73
C VAL A 173 13.53 4.38 2.57
N VAL A 174 13.99 4.77 1.39
CA VAL A 174 15.42 4.93 1.11
C VAL A 174 15.73 6.31 0.55
N PRO A 175 16.96 6.81 0.70
CA PRO A 175 17.37 8.02 0.00
C PRO A 175 17.17 7.86 -1.52
N HIS A 176 16.77 8.93 -2.19
CA HIS A 176 16.68 8.92 -3.64
C HIS A 176 18.08 8.68 -4.24
N PRO A 177 18.22 7.84 -5.29
CA PRO A 177 19.53 7.44 -5.82
C PRO A 177 20.39 8.63 -6.29
N ASP A 178 19.74 9.68 -6.79
CA ASP A 178 20.42 10.86 -7.33
C ASP A 178 20.39 12.08 -6.39
N ASP A 179 19.67 12.03 -5.26
CA ASP A 179 19.49 13.19 -4.38
C ASP A 179 19.24 12.77 -2.92
N SER A 180 20.25 12.87 -2.07
CA SER A 180 20.14 12.44 -0.66
C SER A 180 19.18 13.27 0.18
N LEU A 181 18.73 14.44 -0.30
CA LEU A 181 17.71 15.26 0.36
C LEU A 181 16.29 14.90 -0.09
N LYS A 182 16.16 13.90 -0.97
CA LYS A 182 14.89 13.30 -1.37
C LYS A 182 14.85 11.86 -0.92
N THR A 183 13.64 11.36 -0.81
CA THR A 183 13.34 10.00 -0.39
C THR A 183 12.58 9.28 -1.50
N ARG A 184 12.96 8.04 -1.78
CA ARG A 184 12.13 7.10 -2.54
C ARG A 184 11.37 6.19 -1.58
N LEU A 185 10.05 6.34 -1.60
CA LEU A 185 9.11 5.65 -0.74
C LEU A 185 8.45 4.50 -1.52
N PHE A 186 8.45 3.30 -0.94
CA PHE A 186 7.71 2.15 -1.42
C PHE A 186 6.63 1.79 -0.41
N TYR A 187 5.43 1.51 -0.90
CA TYR A 187 4.28 1.13 -0.10
C TYR A 187 3.52 -0.02 -0.76
N SER A 188 3.14 -1.01 0.04
CA SER A 188 2.17 -2.01 -0.38
C SER A 188 1.29 -2.39 0.80
N VAL A 189 0.04 -2.69 0.50
CA VAL A 189 -0.92 -3.20 1.46
C VAL A 189 -1.82 -4.21 0.78
N GLU A 190 -2.16 -5.25 1.51
CA GLU A 190 -3.22 -6.19 1.17
C GLU A 190 -4.25 -6.13 2.30
N VAL A 191 -5.52 -5.94 1.94
CA VAL A 191 -6.63 -5.82 2.88
C VAL A 191 -7.71 -6.81 2.47
N ALA A 192 -8.12 -7.66 3.40
CA ALA A 192 -9.32 -8.47 3.29
C ALA A 192 -10.42 -7.80 4.13
N LEU A 193 -11.57 -7.55 3.50
CA LEU A 193 -12.76 -7.01 4.16
C LEU A 193 -13.79 -8.14 4.31
N PHE A 194 -14.66 -8.03 5.32
CA PHE A 194 -15.78 -8.95 5.47
C PHE A 194 -16.87 -8.68 4.42
N ASP A 195 -17.67 -9.71 4.10
CA ASP A 195 -18.75 -9.63 3.11
C ASP A 195 -19.84 -8.59 3.45
N TRP A 196 -19.99 -8.24 4.73
CA TRP A 196 -20.97 -7.23 5.16
C TRP A 196 -20.52 -5.80 4.83
N VAL A 197 -19.23 -5.58 4.55
CA VAL A 197 -18.68 -4.24 4.29
C VAL A 197 -19.25 -3.69 2.99
N PRO A 198 -19.84 -2.47 2.99
CA PRO A 198 -20.44 -1.91 1.78
C PRO A 198 -19.47 -1.80 0.61
N LYS A 199 -19.93 -2.11 -0.60
CA LYS A 199 -19.12 -2.13 -1.82
C LYS A 199 -18.34 -0.82 -2.06
N PHE A 200 -18.91 0.34 -1.77
CA PHE A 200 -18.20 1.62 -1.96
C PHE A 200 -16.95 1.76 -1.07
N VAL A 201 -16.94 1.12 0.10
CA VAL A 201 -15.79 1.06 1.00
C VAL A 201 -14.74 0.10 0.44
N VAL A 202 -15.18 -1.08 -0.02
CA VAL A 202 -14.31 -2.06 -0.70
C VAL A 202 -13.62 -1.41 -1.91
N ASP A 203 -14.38 -0.68 -2.73
CA ASP A 203 -13.86 0.01 -3.91
C ASP A 203 -12.87 1.12 -3.51
N PHE A 204 -13.16 1.90 -2.47
CA PHE A 204 -12.22 2.90 -1.95
C PHE A 204 -10.89 2.26 -1.49
N MET A 205 -10.97 1.21 -0.67
CA MET A 205 -9.80 0.51 -0.14
C MET A 205 -8.97 -0.13 -1.26
N SER A 206 -9.62 -0.66 -2.29
CA SER A 206 -8.94 -1.35 -3.40
C SER A 206 -8.32 -0.40 -4.43
N THR A 207 -8.88 0.80 -4.62
CA THR A 207 -8.49 1.69 -5.74
C THR A 207 -7.73 2.94 -5.33
N LYS A 208 -7.97 3.47 -4.12
CA LYS A 208 -7.43 4.77 -3.69
C LYS A 208 -6.51 4.68 -2.50
N ALA A 209 -6.67 3.68 -1.63
CA ALA A 209 -5.87 3.60 -0.41
C ALA A 209 -4.36 3.60 -0.68
N LEU A 210 -3.94 2.92 -1.75
CA LEU A 210 -2.54 2.86 -2.17
C LEU A 210 -1.94 4.22 -2.56
N THR A 211 -2.63 4.98 -3.41
CA THR A 211 -2.17 6.33 -3.83
C THR A 211 -2.33 7.36 -2.75
N ASP A 212 -3.43 7.29 -1.99
CA ASP A 212 -3.70 8.25 -0.91
C ASP A 212 -2.67 8.08 0.21
N ALA A 213 -2.23 6.85 0.49
CA ALA A 213 -1.20 6.55 1.48
C ALA A 213 0.13 7.25 1.16
N THR A 214 0.65 7.14 -0.06
CA THR A 214 1.91 7.81 -0.42
C THR A 214 1.75 9.31 -0.58
N ALA A 215 0.57 9.78 -1.01
CA ALA A 215 0.29 11.21 -1.20
C ALA A 215 0.31 12.00 0.12
N TRP A 216 -0.30 11.49 1.20
CA TRP A 216 -0.25 12.19 2.48
C TRP A 216 1.17 12.21 3.05
N VAL A 217 1.91 11.10 2.96
CA VAL A 217 3.31 11.03 3.41
C VAL A 217 4.13 12.09 2.69
N LYS A 218 4.03 12.17 1.36
CA LYS A 218 4.70 13.21 0.56
C LYS A 218 4.37 14.61 1.08
N LYS A 219 3.07 14.95 1.11
CA LYS A 219 2.57 16.27 1.50
C LYS A 219 3.08 16.71 2.88
N PHE A 220 2.96 15.86 3.89
CA PHE A 220 3.28 16.25 5.27
C PHE A 220 4.78 16.17 5.57
N SER A 221 5.54 15.34 4.86
CA SER A 221 7.01 15.31 4.97
C SER A 221 7.64 16.54 4.34
N GLU A 222 7.19 16.93 3.15
CA GLU A 222 7.68 18.12 2.45
C GLU A 222 7.36 19.40 3.23
N LYS A 223 6.14 19.52 3.75
CA LYS A 223 5.76 20.63 4.62
C LYS A 223 6.64 20.72 5.87
N GLU A 224 6.99 19.58 6.48
CA GLU A 224 7.88 19.56 7.64
C GLU A 224 9.32 19.94 7.24
N PHE A 225 9.81 19.45 6.10
CA PHE A 225 11.13 19.79 5.61
C PHE A 225 11.26 21.29 5.31
N GLU A 226 10.27 21.88 4.64
CA GLU A 226 10.17 23.32 4.41
C GLU A 226 10.18 24.10 5.73
N LYS A 227 9.40 23.67 6.73
CA LYS A 227 9.38 24.29 8.06
C LYS A 227 10.74 24.26 8.76
N GLN A 228 11.55 23.24 8.51
CA GLN A 228 12.91 23.12 9.04
C GLN A 228 13.94 23.95 8.25
N GLY A 229 13.52 24.68 7.22
CA GLY A 229 14.35 25.53 6.36
C GLY A 229 14.66 24.94 4.99
N GLY A 230 14.09 23.76 4.70
CA GLY A 230 14.17 23.07 3.41
C GLY A 230 15.60 22.83 2.94
N ARG A 231 15.73 22.73 1.61
CA ARG A 231 17.00 22.44 0.94
C ARG A 231 18.10 23.47 1.23
N ALA A 232 17.74 24.76 1.23
CA ALA A 232 18.70 25.86 1.38
C ALA A 232 19.46 25.79 2.72
N LYS A 233 18.76 25.53 3.83
CA LYS A 233 19.41 25.44 5.15
C LYS A 233 20.28 24.19 5.28
N PHE A 234 19.86 23.09 4.65
CA PHE A 234 20.60 21.82 4.69
C PHE A 234 21.90 21.89 3.88
N GLU A 235 21.87 22.51 2.70
CA GLU A 235 23.07 22.69 1.88
C GLU A 235 24.10 23.61 2.56
N ILE A 236 23.64 24.68 3.24
CA ILE A 236 24.53 25.55 4.04
C ILE A 236 25.21 24.76 5.16
N ALA A 237 24.47 23.94 5.90
CA ALA A 237 25.03 23.12 6.97
C ALA A 237 26.09 22.12 6.46
N VAL A 238 25.90 21.53 5.29
CA VAL A 238 26.88 20.62 4.68
C VAL A 238 28.16 21.37 4.27
N VAL A 239 28.04 22.59 3.74
CA VAL A 239 29.18 23.42 3.36
C VAL A 239 29.99 23.87 4.60
N ASP A 240 29.32 24.21 5.70
CA ASP A 240 29.98 24.59 6.95
C ASP A 240 30.72 23.39 7.60
N VAL A 241 30.15 22.19 7.55
CA VAL A 241 30.82 20.97 8.03
C VAL A 241 32.01 20.59 7.13
N ALA A 242 31.87 20.72 5.80
CA ALA A 242 32.94 20.41 4.84
C ALA A 242 34.10 21.44 4.88
N SER A 243 33.80 22.71 5.13
CA SER A 243 34.83 23.76 5.32
C SER A 243 35.58 23.60 6.66
N THR A 244 34.96 22.97 7.66
CA THR A 244 35.63 22.64 8.93
C THR A 244 36.54 21.40 8.81
N GLN A 245 36.34 20.53 7.80
CA GLN A 245 37.14 19.31 7.59
C GLN A 245 38.20 19.40 6.47
N THR A 246 38.31 20.51 5.76
CA THR A 246 39.33 20.69 4.72
C THR A 246 40.64 21.27 5.29
N ASN A 247 41.31 20.45 6.09
CA ASN A 247 42.75 20.59 6.33
C ASN A 247 43.45 19.24 6.20
N VAL A 248 43.29 18.57 5.05
CA VAL A 248 44.18 17.51 4.59
C VAL A 248 44.43 17.69 3.10
N LYS A 249 45.67 18.05 2.77
CA LYS A 249 46.23 18.10 1.42
C LYS A 249 46.26 16.69 0.83
N ASP A 250 45.43 16.40 -0.17
CA ASP A 250 45.80 15.59 -1.35
C ASP A 250 44.59 15.27 -2.24
N THR A 251 44.40 16.04 -3.32
CA THR A 251 43.41 15.67 -4.37
C THR A 251 43.78 16.24 -5.74
N LYS A 252 45.06 16.16 -6.14
CA LYS A 252 45.47 16.37 -7.54
C LYS A 252 45.82 15.07 -8.30
N ALA A 253 46.00 13.94 -7.61
CA ALA A 253 46.44 12.69 -8.25
C ALA A 253 45.31 11.81 -8.85
N LYS A 254 44.06 11.90 -8.37
CA LYS A 254 42.98 10.98 -8.80
C LYS A 254 42.27 11.35 -10.11
N LYS A 255 42.36 12.60 -10.59
CA LYS A 255 41.73 13.02 -11.86
C LYS A 255 42.50 12.60 -13.13
N GLY A 256 43.79 12.26 -13.00
CA GLY A 256 44.63 11.83 -14.14
C GLY A 256 44.47 10.35 -14.52
N LEU A 257 44.15 9.49 -13.55
CA LEU A 257 44.09 8.04 -13.76
C LEU A 257 42.78 7.60 -14.45
N LEU A 258 41.66 8.27 -14.16
CA LEU A 258 40.35 7.94 -14.75
C LEU A 258 40.26 8.33 -16.23
N LYS A 259 40.95 9.40 -16.65
CA LYS A 259 40.95 9.88 -18.04
C LYS A 259 41.78 8.98 -18.97
N LYS A 260 42.72 8.21 -18.43
CA LYS A 260 43.59 7.27 -19.17
C LYS A 260 42.94 5.89 -19.36
N LEU A 261 41.88 5.58 -18.60
CA LEU A 261 41.16 4.31 -18.66
C LEU A 261 40.00 4.33 -19.68
N LEU A 262 39.56 5.52 -20.12
CA LEU A 262 38.42 5.70 -21.03
C LEU A 262 38.82 5.90 -22.51
N SER A 263 40.12 6.01 -22.82
CA SER A 263 40.59 6.28 -24.19
C SER A 263 40.98 5.02 -24.98
N GLY A 264 40.68 3.82 -24.48
CA GLY A 264 41.18 2.55 -25.03
C GLY A 264 40.13 1.62 -25.65
N VAL A 265 38.87 2.05 -25.82
CA VAL A 265 37.84 1.20 -26.42
C VAL A 265 37.88 1.36 -27.94
N THR A 266 38.43 0.33 -28.60
CA THR A 266 38.55 0.23 -30.05
C THR A 266 37.18 0.09 -30.72
N LEU A 267 37.07 0.65 -31.93
CA LEU A 267 35.86 0.71 -32.77
C LEU A 267 35.14 -0.64 -33.02
N GLY A 268 35.77 -1.79 -32.75
CA GLY A 268 35.15 -3.12 -32.87
C GLY A 268 34.25 -3.53 -31.70
N ALA A 269 34.37 -2.91 -30.52
CA ALA A 269 33.53 -3.23 -29.36
C ALA A 269 32.12 -2.63 -29.46
N TYR A 270 31.96 -1.54 -30.21
CA TYR A 270 30.70 -0.81 -30.33
C TYR A 270 29.64 -1.61 -31.10
N ASP A 271 30.01 -2.27 -32.20
CA ASP A 271 29.08 -3.08 -32.99
C ASP A 271 28.59 -4.33 -32.25
N ILE A 272 29.44 -4.90 -31.38
CA ILE A 272 29.07 -6.05 -30.54
C ILE A 272 28.08 -5.64 -29.43
N ILE A 273 28.30 -4.46 -28.82
CA ILE A 273 27.40 -3.92 -27.80
C ILE A 273 26.05 -3.57 -28.42
N LYS A 274 26.04 -2.89 -29.57
CA LYS A 274 24.82 -2.49 -30.28
C LYS A 274 23.96 -3.68 -30.69
N LYS A 275 24.57 -4.73 -31.27
CA LYS A 275 23.85 -5.96 -31.64
C LYS A 275 23.22 -6.67 -30.43
N LYS A 276 23.90 -6.63 -29.27
CA LYS A 276 23.42 -7.22 -28.02
C LYS A 276 22.30 -6.41 -27.37
N GLU A 277 22.28 -5.09 -27.56
CA GLU A 277 21.17 -4.22 -27.14
C GLU A 277 19.93 -4.41 -28.02
N GLU A 278 20.09 -4.51 -29.35
CA GLU A 278 18.98 -4.76 -30.28
C GLU A 278 18.30 -6.11 -30.01
N GLU A 279 19.06 -7.17 -29.70
CA GLU A 279 18.49 -8.47 -29.34
C GLU A 279 17.74 -8.44 -28.00
N LYS A 280 18.25 -7.68 -27.01
CA LYS A 280 17.55 -7.47 -25.73
C LYS A 280 16.24 -6.69 -25.91
N LEU A 281 16.28 -5.63 -26.71
CA LEU A 281 15.09 -4.83 -27.04
C LEU A 281 14.02 -5.68 -27.74
N LYS A 282 14.44 -6.59 -28.63
CA LYS A 282 13.52 -7.51 -29.31
C LYS A 282 12.87 -8.50 -28.33
N LYS A 283 13.63 -9.06 -27.39
CA LYS A 283 13.09 -9.95 -26.34
C LYS A 283 12.11 -9.22 -25.41
N ILE A 284 12.43 -7.99 -25.00
CA ILE A 284 11.54 -7.17 -24.18
C ILE A 284 10.22 -6.87 -24.93
N ALA A 285 10.30 -6.54 -26.23
CA ALA A 285 9.12 -6.28 -27.04
C ALA A 285 8.24 -7.53 -27.21
N GLU A 286 8.84 -8.72 -27.32
CA GLU A 286 8.13 -10.00 -27.42
C GLU A 286 7.45 -10.37 -26.09
N GLU A 287 8.15 -10.23 -24.96
CA GLU A 287 7.59 -10.42 -23.62
C GLU A 287 6.44 -9.44 -23.32
N GLU A 288 6.56 -8.18 -23.74
CA GLU A 288 5.48 -7.19 -23.57
C GLU A 288 4.26 -7.52 -24.43
N ALA A 289 4.47 -8.02 -25.65
CA ALA A 289 3.39 -8.48 -26.52
C ALA A 289 2.67 -9.70 -25.95
N GLU A 290 3.41 -10.67 -25.41
CA GLU A 290 2.84 -11.85 -24.75
C GLU A 290 2.06 -11.46 -23.49
N ARG A 291 2.62 -10.56 -22.66
CA ARG A 291 1.94 -10.05 -21.48
C ARG A 291 0.61 -9.36 -21.82
N LYS A 292 0.57 -8.56 -22.89
CA LYS A 292 -0.67 -7.93 -23.38
C LYS A 292 -1.70 -8.96 -23.84
N ARG A 293 -1.28 -10.04 -24.51
CA ARG A 293 -2.18 -11.12 -24.91
C ARG A 293 -2.79 -11.85 -23.71
N VAL A 294 -1.95 -12.16 -22.70
CA VAL A 294 -2.42 -12.80 -21.46
C VAL A 294 -3.38 -11.89 -20.68
N GLU A 295 -3.08 -10.59 -20.61
CA GLU A 295 -3.96 -9.61 -19.95
C GLU A 295 -5.30 -9.45 -20.67
N GLU A 296 -5.30 -9.43 -22.01
CA GLU A 296 -6.53 -9.38 -22.81
C GLU A 296 -7.37 -10.65 -22.65
N GLU A 297 -6.75 -11.82 -22.65
CA GLU A 297 -7.43 -13.11 -22.41
C GLU A 297 -8.05 -13.16 -21.00
N ALA A 298 -7.32 -12.70 -19.98
CA ALA A 298 -7.82 -12.61 -18.61
C ALA A 298 -9.01 -11.64 -18.51
N ARG A 299 -8.96 -10.50 -19.21
CA ARG A 299 -10.07 -9.54 -19.27
C ARG A 299 -11.32 -10.15 -19.90
N LEU A 300 -11.18 -10.86 -21.02
CA LEU A 300 -12.30 -11.52 -21.70
C LEU A 300 -12.93 -12.59 -20.80
N LYS A 301 -12.12 -13.40 -20.11
CA LYS A 301 -12.60 -14.40 -19.16
C LYS A 301 -13.35 -13.76 -17.99
N ALA A 302 -12.84 -12.66 -17.44
CA ALA A 302 -13.51 -11.91 -16.38
C ALA A 302 -14.85 -11.32 -16.84
N GLU A 303 -14.94 -10.84 -18.09
CA GLU A 303 -16.20 -10.35 -18.67
C GLU A 303 -17.23 -11.48 -18.84
N GLU A 304 -16.82 -12.67 -19.28
CA GLU A 304 -17.70 -13.83 -19.35
C GLU A 304 -18.22 -14.26 -17.96
N GLU A 305 -17.34 -14.29 -16.95
CA GLU A 305 -17.74 -14.60 -15.58
C GLU A 305 -18.71 -13.56 -15.00
N ALA A 306 -18.49 -12.27 -15.31
CA ALA A 306 -19.41 -11.21 -14.93
C ALA A 306 -20.79 -11.38 -15.59
N LYS A 307 -20.85 -11.71 -16.88
CA LYS A 307 -22.10 -12.01 -17.60
C LYS A 307 -22.83 -13.20 -16.97
N LYS A 308 -22.12 -14.27 -16.61
CA LYS A 308 -22.69 -15.43 -15.90
C LYS A 308 -23.27 -15.04 -14.54
N LYS A 309 -22.56 -14.22 -13.75
CA LYS A 309 -23.05 -13.73 -12.45
C LYS A 309 -24.31 -12.87 -12.58
N ILE A 310 -24.37 -11.98 -13.58
CA ILE A 310 -25.56 -11.17 -13.87
C ILE A 310 -26.74 -12.09 -14.22
N PHE A 311 -26.53 -13.09 -15.08
CA PHE A 311 -27.58 -14.04 -15.45
C PHE A 311 -28.16 -14.79 -14.24
N VAL A 312 -27.30 -15.28 -13.34
CA VAL A 312 -27.72 -15.97 -12.09
C VAL A 312 -28.51 -15.03 -11.17
N SER A 313 -28.14 -13.75 -11.11
CA SER A 313 -28.86 -12.76 -10.32
C SER A 313 -30.29 -12.54 -10.85
N TRP A 314 -30.47 -12.44 -12.16
CA TRP A 314 -31.79 -12.32 -12.77
C TRP A 314 -32.67 -13.54 -12.54
N THR A 315 -32.10 -14.75 -12.57
CA THR A 315 -32.85 -15.98 -12.28
C THR A 315 -33.35 -16.01 -10.84
N ARG A 316 -32.55 -15.54 -9.87
CA ARG A 316 -32.96 -15.44 -8.47
C ARG A 316 -34.07 -14.40 -8.26
N ILE A 317 -33.98 -13.25 -8.94
CA ILE A 317 -35.03 -12.21 -8.89
C ILE A 317 -36.34 -12.72 -9.50
N ALA A 318 -36.27 -13.44 -10.63
CA ALA A 318 -37.45 -14.04 -11.25
C ALA A 318 -38.12 -15.07 -10.33
N MET A 319 -37.35 -15.97 -9.71
CA MET A 319 -37.89 -16.95 -8.76
C MET A 319 -38.53 -16.29 -7.53
N ALA A 320 -37.89 -15.29 -6.94
CA ALA A 320 -38.45 -14.55 -5.81
C ALA A 320 -39.76 -13.84 -6.18
N SER A 321 -39.83 -13.26 -7.38
CA SER A 321 -41.04 -12.62 -7.89
C SER A 321 -42.18 -13.61 -8.11
N SER A 322 -41.90 -14.81 -8.64
CA SER A 322 -42.90 -15.87 -8.81
C SER A 322 -43.46 -16.36 -7.46
N ILE A 323 -42.60 -16.56 -6.46
CA ILE A 323 -43.02 -16.95 -5.11
C ILE A 323 -43.91 -15.87 -4.49
N PHE A 324 -43.55 -14.60 -4.66
CA PHE A 324 -44.33 -13.48 -4.14
C PHE A 324 -45.72 -13.40 -4.79
N VAL A 325 -45.80 -13.53 -6.11
CA VAL A 325 -47.08 -13.54 -6.85
C VAL A 325 -47.96 -14.72 -6.41
N LEU A 326 -47.40 -15.93 -6.28
CA LEU A 326 -48.13 -17.10 -5.78
C LEU A 326 -48.61 -16.92 -4.34
N GLY A 327 -47.81 -16.25 -3.49
CA GLY A 327 -48.19 -15.90 -2.13
C GLY A 327 -49.40 -14.95 -2.09
N ILE A 328 -49.40 -13.90 -2.91
CA ILE A 328 -50.54 -12.98 -3.03
C ILE A 328 -51.78 -13.72 -3.55
N TYR A 329 -51.62 -14.57 -4.56
CA TYR A 329 -52.72 -15.34 -5.13
C TYR A 329 -53.38 -16.27 -4.10
N ASN A 330 -52.58 -16.98 -3.30
CA ASN A 330 -53.09 -17.86 -2.24
C ASN A 330 -53.84 -17.08 -1.14
N ILE A 331 -53.35 -15.88 -0.78
CA ILE A 331 -54.04 -15.00 0.17
C ILE A 331 -55.40 -14.56 -0.40
N HIS A 332 -55.45 -14.21 -1.69
CA HIS A 332 -56.68 -13.78 -2.35
C HIS A 332 -57.73 -14.91 -2.43
N LEU A 333 -57.31 -16.13 -2.77
CA LEU A 333 -58.19 -17.31 -2.77
C LEU A 333 -58.71 -17.63 -1.37
N GLY A 334 -57.86 -17.57 -0.34
CA GLY A 334 -58.26 -17.83 1.04
C GLY A 334 -59.21 -16.78 1.66
N LEU A 335 -59.33 -15.60 1.05
CA LEU A 335 -60.27 -14.55 1.46
C LEU A 335 -61.61 -14.62 0.69
N SER A 336 -61.68 -15.42 -0.38
CA SER A 336 -62.84 -15.50 -1.27
C SER A 336 -63.73 -16.73 -1.03
N GLY A 337 -63.35 -17.60 -0.11
CA GLY A 337 -64.15 -18.72 0.40
C GLY A 337 -64.48 -18.50 1.87
#